data_AF-A0A1Q3E796-F1
#
_entry.id   AF-A0A1Q3E796-F1
#
_cell.length_a   1.000
_cell.length_b   1.000
_cell.length_c   1.000
_cell.angle_alpha   90.00
_cell.angle_beta   90.00
_cell.angle_gamma   90.00
#
_symmetry.space_group_name_H-M   'P 1'
#
loop_
_entity.id
_entity.type
_entity.pdbx_description
1 polymer ?
#
loop_
_entity_poly.entity_id
_entity_poly.type
_entity_poly.pdbx_seq_one_letter_code
_entity_poly.pdbx_strand_id
1 'polypeptide(L)'
;MLEGAIYHLLKRHFKKEPYYVDLLELFHEISYQTEIGQLIDLITAPEDAVDLSKFSLQKHSMIVVYKTAFYSFYLPVALAMLFCCVPTSLGEYFQIQDDFLDFAGVPAQIGKVGTDIIDNKCSWCINTALSLATPDQRKILNENYGVKPTREETEFAKKIAEGKNGEEQGYLGEAERRVKAVFEEIGLREIYAEYEKNAYKKTDWDD
;
A
#
# COMPACT_ATOMS: atom_id res chain seq x y z
N MET A 1 19.61 -10.82 -32.24
CA MET A 1 20.67 -9.80 -32.00
C MET A 1 20.19 -8.63 -31.15
N LEU A 2 19.02 -8.04 -31.40
CA LEU A 2 18.54 -6.87 -30.61
C LEU A 2 18.22 -7.21 -29.15
N GLU A 3 17.55 -8.33 -28.88
CA GLU A 3 17.28 -8.79 -27.52
C GLU A 3 18.57 -9.01 -26.71
N GLY A 4 19.60 -9.61 -27.33
CA GLY A 4 20.92 -9.78 -26.72
C GLY A 4 21.59 -8.46 -26.28
N ALA A 5 21.25 -7.33 -26.91
CA ALA A 5 21.75 -6.02 -26.51
C ALA A 5 21.18 -5.58 -25.15
N ILE A 6 19.92 -5.96 -24.84
CA ILE A 6 19.29 -5.68 -23.54
C ILE A 6 20.12 -6.35 -22.44
N TYR A 7 20.34 -7.66 -22.53
CA TYR A 7 21.08 -8.39 -21.50
C TYR A 7 22.56 -7.97 -21.42
N HIS A 8 23.16 -7.55 -22.55
CA HIS A 8 24.50 -6.97 -22.54
C HIS A 8 24.55 -5.68 -21.73
N LEU A 9 23.59 -4.76 -21.93
CA LEU A 9 23.49 -3.51 -21.17
C LEU A 9 23.19 -3.76 -19.70
N LEU A 10 22.24 -4.64 -19.38
CA LEU A 10 21.91 -5.02 -18.01
C LEU A 10 23.15 -5.55 -17.28
N LYS A 11 23.88 -6.48 -17.88
CA LYS A 11 25.11 -7.03 -17.30
C LYS A 11 26.21 -5.97 -17.15
N ARG A 12 26.33 -5.03 -18.07
CA ARG A 12 27.38 -4.00 -18.03
C ARG A 12 27.14 -3.01 -16.90
N HIS A 13 25.88 -2.60 -16.69
CA HIS A 13 25.54 -1.49 -15.80
C HIS A 13 25.03 -1.94 -14.43
N PHE A 14 24.32 -3.07 -14.35
CA PHE A 14 23.58 -3.46 -13.15
C PHE A 14 24.08 -4.76 -12.50
N LYS A 15 25.12 -5.42 -13.03
CA LYS A 15 25.58 -6.73 -12.51
C LYS A 15 25.93 -6.74 -11.01
N LYS A 16 26.32 -5.60 -10.44
CA LYS A 16 26.68 -5.48 -9.02
C LYS A 16 25.50 -5.10 -8.13
N GLU A 17 24.39 -4.69 -8.73
CA GLU A 17 23.21 -4.25 -7.98
C GLU A 17 22.50 -5.46 -7.37
N PRO A 18 21.90 -5.30 -6.17
CA PRO A 18 21.21 -6.39 -5.49
C PRO A 18 20.01 -6.92 -6.30
N TYR A 19 19.36 -6.06 -7.08
CA TYR A 19 18.20 -6.39 -7.92
C TYR A 19 18.55 -6.85 -9.34
N TYR A 20 19.82 -7.16 -9.64
CA TYR A 20 20.25 -7.55 -10.99
C TYR A 20 19.49 -8.79 -11.51
N VAL A 21 19.29 -9.79 -10.65
CA VAL A 21 18.60 -11.02 -11.01
C VAL A 21 17.13 -10.74 -11.30
N ASP A 22 16.48 -9.90 -10.49
CA ASP A 22 15.09 -9.48 -10.70
C ASP A 22 14.90 -8.76 -12.04
N LEU A 23 15.87 -7.93 -12.47
CA LEU A 23 15.84 -7.32 -13.80
C LEU A 23 15.85 -8.39 -14.90
N LEU A 24 16.73 -9.39 -14.80
CA LEU A 24 16.81 -10.47 -15.79
C LEU A 24 15.51 -11.27 -15.86
N GLU A 25 14.98 -11.67 -14.71
CA GLU A 25 13.73 -12.43 -14.61
C GLU A 25 12.56 -11.62 -15.20
N LEU A 26 12.47 -10.34 -14.86
CA LEU A 26 11.42 -9.46 -15.39
C LEU A 26 11.51 -9.31 -16.91
N PHE A 27 12.69 -9.08 -17.48
CA PHE A 27 12.84 -9.00 -18.94
C PHE A 27 12.49 -10.32 -19.64
N HIS A 28 12.86 -11.46 -19.06
CA HIS A 28 12.52 -12.77 -19.60
C HIS A 28 11.01 -13.06 -19.53
N GLU A 29 10.38 -12.81 -18.39
CA GLU A 29 8.94 -13.01 -18.20
C GLU A 29 8.11 -12.15 -19.17
N ILE A 30 8.45 -10.86 -19.29
CA ILE A 30 7.73 -9.96 -20.19
C ILE A 30 7.96 -10.32 -21.66
N SER A 31 9.16 -10.79 -22.02
CA SER A 31 9.44 -11.29 -23.38
C SER A 31 8.57 -12.52 -23.68
N TYR A 32 8.52 -13.49 -22.76
CA TYR A 32 7.67 -14.67 -22.88
C TYR A 32 6.18 -14.30 -23.02
N GLN A 33 5.67 -13.42 -22.17
CA GLN A 33 4.28 -12.95 -22.24
C GLN A 33 3.97 -12.27 -23.59
N THR A 34 4.91 -11.47 -24.10
CA THR A 34 4.78 -10.78 -25.39
C THR A 34 4.77 -11.78 -26.55
N GLU A 35 5.64 -12.78 -26.52
CA GLU A 35 5.67 -13.86 -27.51
C GLU A 35 4.39 -14.69 -27.51
N ILE A 36 3.83 -15.01 -26.34
CA ILE A 36 2.53 -15.66 -26.20
C ILE A 36 1.41 -14.78 -26.79
N GLY A 37 1.41 -13.49 -26.49
CA GLY A 37 0.45 -12.54 -27.06
C GLY A 37 0.53 -12.47 -28.58
N GLN A 38 1.74 -12.43 -29.13
CA GLN A 38 2.00 -12.45 -30.56
C GLN A 38 1.54 -13.77 -31.20
N LEU A 39 1.79 -14.91 -30.55
CA LEU A 39 1.32 -16.21 -31.02
C LEU A 39 -0.21 -16.26 -31.08
N ILE A 40 -0.89 -15.83 -30.02
CA ILE A 40 -2.37 -15.81 -29.96
C ILE A 40 -2.95 -14.94 -31.08
N ASP A 41 -2.34 -13.78 -31.35
CA ASP A 41 -2.74 -12.89 -32.43
C ASP A 41 -2.66 -13.59 -33.80
N LEU A 42 -1.52 -14.21 -34.10
CA LEU A 42 -1.29 -14.90 -35.38
C LEU A 42 -2.22 -16.10 -35.60
N ILE A 43 -2.47 -16.93 -34.58
CA ILE A 43 -3.37 -18.10 -34.73
C ILE A 43 -4.85 -17.71 -34.82
N THR A 44 -5.20 -16.53 -34.29
CA THR A 44 -6.59 -16.05 -34.28
C THR A 44 -6.97 -15.51 -35.66
N ALA A 45 -6.05 -14.86 -36.37
CA ALA A 45 -6.28 -14.24 -37.66
C ALA A 45 -5.24 -14.67 -38.72
N PRO A 46 -5.24 -15.95 -39.17
CA PRO A 46 -4.34 -16.39 -40.23
C PRO A 46 -4.66 -15.68 -41.56
N GLU A 47 -3.63 -15.19 -42.26
CA GLU A 47 -3.79 -14.35 -43.47
C GLU A 47 -4.51 -15.07 -44.62
N ASP A 48 -4.26 -16.37 -44.77
CA ASP A 48 -4.79 -17.18 -45.88
C ASP A 48 -6.20 -17.74 -45.64
N ALA A 49 -6.78 -17.56 -44.44
CA ALA A 49 -8.06 -18.16 -44.07
C ALA A 49 -8.89 -17.29 -43.12
N VAL A 50 -9.91 -16.63 -43.66
CA VAL A 50 -10.84 -15.80 -42.87
C VAL A 50 -11.84 -16.69 -42.11
N ASP A 51 -11.75 -16.67 -40.78
CA ASP A 51 -12.70 -17.33 -39.87
C ASP A 51 -13.08 -16.42 -38.70
N LEU A 52 -14.17 -15.66 -38.89
CA LEU A 52 -14.65 -14.70 -37.89
C LEU A 52 -15.23 -15.37 -36.64
N SER A 53 -15.53 -16.67 -36.66
CA SER A 53 -16.00 -17.39 -35.47
C SER A 53 -14.94 -17.46 -34.38
N LYS A 54 -13.67 -17.29 -34.75
CA LYS A 54 -12.56 -17.19 -33.81
C LYS A 54 -12.52 -15.86 -33.08
N PHE A 55 -13.21 -14.82 -33.53
CA PHE A 55 -13.11 -13.49 -32.94
C PHE A 55 -14.05 -13.34 -31.76
N SER A 56 -13.54 -12.80 -30.66
CA SER A 56 -14.35 -12.40 -29.51
C SER A 56 -13.65 -11.27 -28.77
N LEU A 57 -14.44 -10.45 -28.05
CA LEU A 57 -13.87 -9.39 -27.22
C LEU A 57 -12.94 -9.95 -26.13
N GLN A 58 -13.22 -11.15 -25.64
CA GLN A 58 -12.37 -11.83 -24.66
C GLN A 58 -10.98 -12.15 -25.25
N LYS A 59 -10.93 -12.70 -26.47
CA LYS A 59 -9.66 -12.99 -27.15
C LYS A 59 -8.90 -11.71 -27.52
N HIS A 60 -9.62 -10.70 -28.01
CA HIS A 60 -9.02 -9.38 -28.27
C HIS A 60 -8.38 -8.80 -27.00
N SER A 61 -9.09 -8.84 -25.86
CA SER A 61 -8.55 -8.38 -24.57
C SER A 61 -7.26 -9.11 -24.21
N MET A 62 -7.26 -10.44 -24.33
CA MET A 62 -6.07 -11.27 -24.07
C MET A 62 -4.90 -10.92 -24.99
N ILE A 63 -5.15 -10.76 -26.30
CA ILE A 63 -4.13 -10.33 -27.27
C ILE A 63 -3.54 -8.98 -26.84
N VAL A 64 -4.38 -7.97 -26.58
CA VAL A 64 -3.90 -6.63 -26.22
C VAL A 64 -3.08 -6.64 -24.92
N VAL A 65 -3.55 -7.36 -23.90
CA VAL A 65 -2.84 -7.46 -22.62
C VAL A 65 -1.46 -8.10 -22.80
N TYR A 66 -1.40 -9.27 -23.42
CA TYR A 66 -0.15 -10.03 -23.54
C TYR A 66 0.79 -9.47 -24.60
N LYS A 67 0.28 -9.11 -25.78
CA LYS A 67 1.09 -8.62 -26.90
C LYS A 67 1.61 -7.21 -26.64
N THR A 68 0.87 -6.36 -25.91
CA THR A 68 1.16 -4.93 -25.85
C THR A 68 1.28 -4.38 -24.44
N ALA A 69 0.33 -4.66 -23.54
CA ALA A 69 0.27 -3.96 -22.26
C ALA A 69 1.49 -4.23 -21.36
N PHE A 70 1.95 -5.48 -21.30
CA PHE A 70 3.05 -5.88 -20.43
C PHE A 70 4.37 -5.18 -20.77
N TYR A 71 4.85 -5.26 -22.01
CA TYR A 71 6.12 -4.62 -22.37
C TYR A 71 6.02 -3.10 -22.50
N SER A 72 4.85 -2.56 -22.89
CA SER A 72 4.69 -1.13 -23.17
C SER A 72 4.44 -0.30 -21.91
N PHE A 73 3.72 -0.83 -20.91
CA PHE A 73 3.29 -0.07 -19.74
C PHE A 73 3.76 -0.68 -18.43
N TYR A 74 3.61 -1.99 -18.24
CA TYR A 74 3.97 -2.62 -16.96
C TYR A 74 5.49 -2.67 -16.75
N LEU A 75 6.24 -3.18 -17.74
CA LEU A 75 7.69 -3.32 -17.69
C LEU A 75 8.43 -2.03 -17.29
N PRO A 76 8.22 -0.85 -17.92
CA PRO A 76 8.94 0.36 -17.53
C PRO A 76 8.63 0.80 -16.08
N VAL A 77 7.41 0.59 -15.59
CA VAL A 77 7.03 0.93 -14.21
C VAL A 77 7.67 -0.06 -13.23
N ALA A 78 7.60 -1.36 -13.50
CA ALA A 78 8.19 -2.39 -12.67
C ALA A 78 9.72 -2.25 -12.59
N LEU A 79 10.38 -1.92 -13.70
CA LEU A 79 11.82 -1.61 -13.72
C LEU A 79 12.16 -0.40 -12.86
N ALA A 80 11.36 0.67 -12.92
CA ALA A 80 11.57 1.84 -12.07
C ALA A 80 11.37 1.51 -10.59
N MET A 81 10.39 0.68 -10.24
CA MET A 81 10.18 0.21 -8.88
C MET A 81 11.35 -0.63 -8.37
N LEU A 82 11.88 -1.56 -9.18
CA LEU A 82 13.08 -2.34 -8.85
C LEU A 82 14.30 -1.43 -8.67
N PHE A 83 14.49 -0.46 -9.56
CA PHE A 83 15.60 0.49 -9.48
C PHE A 83 15.53 1.40 -8.26
N CYS A 84 14.34 1.88 -7.91
CA CYS A 84 14.09 2.62 -6.67
C CYS A 84 14.05 1.70 -5.44
N CYS A 85 14.30 0.40 -5.63
CA CYS A 85 14.19 -0.66 -4.64
C CYS A 85 12.93 -0.55 -3.79
N VAL A 86 11.79 -0.20 -4.41
CA VAL A 86 10.51 -0.05 -3.71
C VAL A 86 10.16 -1.40 -3.11
N PRO A 87 10.28 -1.57 -1.78
CA PRO A 87 10.09 -2.88 -1.20
C PRO A 87 8.60 -3.22 -1.27
N THR A 88 8.26 -4.50 -1.38
CA THR A 88 6.88 -4.97 -1.23
C THR A 88 6.29 -4.57 0.14
N SER A 89 7.14 -4.36 1.14
CA SER A 89 6.78 -3.80 2.45
C SER A 89 6.40 -2.32 2.42
N LEU A 90 6.54 -1.60 1.29
CA LEU A 90 6.07 -0.21 1.19
C LEU A 90 4.55 -0.13 1.38
N GLY A 91 3.81 -1.12 0.89
CA GLY A 91 2.36 -1.19 1.09
C GLY A 91 2.00 -1.36 2.57
N GLU A 92 2.72 -2.22 3.28
CA GLU A 92 2.56 -2.41 4.73
C GLU A 92 2.96 -1.14 5.50
N TYR A 93 4.09 -0.52 5.16
CA TYR A 93 4.51 0.76 5.73
C TYR A 93 3.46 1.85 5.51
N PHE A 94 2.96 1.99 4.28
CA PHE A 94 1.95 2.99 3.95
C PHE A 94 0.66 2.77 4.74
N GLN A 95 0.22 1.51 4.89
CA GLN A 95 -0.97 1.21 5.67
C GLN A 95 -0.75 1.47 7.17
N ILE A 96 0.41 1.10 7.73
CA ILE A 96 0.75 1.40 9.12
C ILE A 96 0.82 2.91 9.37
N GLN A 97 1.32 3.68 8.41
CA GLN A 97 1.31 5.14 8.47
C GLN A 97 -0.11 5.71 8.42
N ASP A 98 -0.98 5.23 7.53
CA ASP A 98 -2.39 5.66 7.46
C ASP A 98 -3.13 5.34 8.78
N ASP A 99 -2.98 4.13 9.30
CA ASP A 99 -3.55 3.69 10.58
C ASP A 99 -3.04 4.56 11.75
N PHE A 100 -1.74 4.89 11.76
CA PHE A 100 -1.17 5.77 12.77
C PHE A 100 -1.69 7.19 12.64
N LEU A 101 -1.77 7.74 11.43
CA LEU A 101 -2.29 9.08 11.19
C LEU A 101 -3.78 9.18 11.55
N ASP A 102 -4.59 8.14 11.30
CA ASP A 102 -6.00 8.09 11.70
C ASP A 102 -6.18 8.28 13.21
N PHE A 103 -5.27 7.71 14.00
CA PHE A 103 -5.18 7.97 15.44
C PHE A 103 -4.55 9.33 15.77
N ALA A 104 -3.36 9.59 15.23
CA ALA A 104 -2.39 10.54 15.77
C ALA A 104 -2.47 11.94 15.17
N GLY A 105 -2.95 12.06 13.94
CA GLY A 105 -2.89 13.32 13.23
C GLY A 105 -4.11 14.20 13.46
N VAL A 106 -3.91 15.48 13.17
CA VAL A 106 -4.91 16.51 13.37
C VAL A 106 -5.73 16.71 12.09
N PRO A 107 -7.04 17.02 12.19
CA PRO A 107 -7.89 17.18 11.01
C PRO A 107 -7.37 18.20 10.00
N ALA A 108 -6.67 19.26 10.46
CA ALA A 108 -6.07 20.25 9.56
C ALA A 108 -4.94 19.69 8.67
N GLN A 109 -4.25 18.64 9.11
CA GLN A 109 -3.16 18.01 8.36
C GLN A 109 -3.64 16.87 7.46
N ILE A 110 -4.56 16.04 7.96
CA ILE A 110 -5.03 14.83 7.26
C ILE A 110 -6.23 15.14 6.35
N GLY A 111 -6.97 16.22 6.62
CA GLY A 111 -8.19 16.58 5.88
C GLY A 111 -9.42 15.73 6.25
N LYS A 112 -9.28 14.77 7.17
CA LYS A 112 -10.36 13.94 7.73
C LYS A 112 -10.19 13.82 9.25
N VAL A 113 -11.31 13.54 9.94
CA VAL A 113 -11.27 13.01 11.31
C VAL A 113 -11.12 11.50 11.21
N GLY A 114 -10.19 10.90 11.95
CA GLY A 114 -10.00 9.46 11.94
C GLY A 114 -11.21 8.71 12.51
N THR A 115 -11.48 7.52 11.96
CA THR A 115 -12.66 6.71 12.32
C THR A 115 -12.34 5.27 12.68
N ASP A 116 -11.08 4.83 12.61
CA ASP A 116 -10.71 3.42 12.76
C ASP A 116 -11.19 2.79 14.07
N ILE A 117 -11.08 3.55 15.16
CA ILE A 117 -11.51 3.13 16.50
C ILE A 117 -13.03 2.90 16.53
N ILE A 118 -13.81 3.79 15.90
CA ILE A 118 -15.27 3.73 15.91
C ILE A 118 -15.79 2.66 14.96
N ASP A 119 -15.10 2.46 13.85
CA ASP A 119 -15.45 1.49 12.81
C ASP A 119 -14.97 0.07 13.13
N ASN A 120 -14.38 -0.15 14.32
CA ASN A 120 -13.87 -1.44 14.78
C ASN A 120 -12.84 -2.03 13.79
N LYS A 121 -11.96 -1.18 13.27
CA LYS A 121 -10.92 -1.60 12.32
C LYS A 121 -9.82 -2.36 13.03
N CYS A 122 -9.27 -3.36 12.34
CA CYS A 122 -8.09 -4.10 12.78
C CYS A 122 -6.81 -3.32 12.43
N SER A 123 -6.70 -2.08 12.91
CA SER A 123 -5.57 -1.21 12.60
C SER A 123 -4.30 -1.64 13.33
N TRP A 124 -3.15 -1.19 12.85
CA TRP A 124 -1.86 -1.39 13.51
C TRP A 124 -1.86 -0.84 14.94
N CYS A 125 -2.53 0.29 15.17
CA CYS A 125 -2.63 0.95 16.48
C CYS A 125 -3.25 0.04 17.56
N ILE A 126 -4.41 -0.56 17.29
CA ILE A 126 -5.07 -1.43 18.26
C ILE A 126 -4.29 -2.73 18.48
N ASN A 127 -3.74 -3.34 17.43
CA ASN A 127 -2.98 -4.58 17.58
C ASN A 127 -1.69 -4.36 18.41
N THR A 128 -1.01 -3.24 18.18
CA THR A 128 0.17 -2.84 18.96
C THR A 128 -0.22 -2.60 20.42
N ALA A 129 -1.29 -1.84 20.67
CA ALA A 129 -1.79 -1.61 22.02
C ALA A 129 -2.18 -2.92 22.74
N LEU A 130 -2.86 -3.85 22.07
CA LEU A 130 -3.25 -5.14 22.65
C LEU A 130 -2.06 -6.02 23.04
N SER A 131 -0.91 -5.88 22.37
CA SER A 131 0.30 -6.63 22.66
C SER A 131 1.06 -6.12 23.90
N LEU A 132 0.81 -4.86 24.29
CA LEU A 132 1.51 -4.18 25.39
C LEU A 132 0.61 -3.84 26.58
N ALA A 133 -0.71 -3.81 26.37
CA ALA A 133 -1.67 -3.37 27.36
C ALA A 133 -1.63 -4.24 28.63
N THR A 134 -1.60 -3.55 29.77
CA THR A 134 -1.89 -4.17 31.08
C THR A 134 -3.33 -4.70 31.12
N PRO A 135 -3.69 -5.59 32.08
CA PRO A 135 -5.07 -6.07 32.21
C PRO A 135 -6.12 -4.97 32.32
N ASP A 136 -5.81 -3.87 33.02
CA ASP A 136 -6.71 -2.73 33.18
C ASP A 136 -6.86 -1.93 31.88
N GLN A 137 -5.76 -1.64 31.18
CA GLN A 137 -5.80 -1.01 29.86
C GLN A 137 -6.54 -1.89 28.85
N ARG A 138 -6.31 -3.21 28.88
CA ARG A 138 -7.00 -4.17 28.01
C ARG A 138 -8.51 -4.17 28.24
N LYS A 139 -8.94 -4.03 29.49
CA LYS A 139 -10.37 -3.88 29.82
C LYS A 139 -10.96 -2.62 29.19
N ILE A 140 -10.27 -1.49 29.30
CA ILE A 140 -10.70 -0.23 28.66
C ILE A 140 -10.81 -0.42 27.15
N LEU A 141 -9.81 -1.01 26.50
CA LEU A 141 -9.86 -1.27 25.05
C LEU A 141 -11.06 -2.15 24.68
N ASN A 142 -11.29 -3.26 25.38
CA ASN A 142 -12.41 -4.17 25.09
C ASN A 142 -13.79 -3.51 25.26
N GLU A 143 -13.94 -2.58 26.21
CA GLU A 143 -15.22 -1.92 26.51
C GLU A 143 -15.52 -0.74 25.59
N ASN A 144 -14.49 -0.13 24.98
CA ASN A 144 -14.62 1.16 24.29
C ASN A 144 -14.27 1.11 22.79
N TYR A 145 -13.53 0.11 22.31
CA TYR A 145 -13.20 -0.03 20.89
C TYR A 145 -14.43 -0.47 20.08
N GLY A 146 -14.65 0.14 18.90
CA GLY A 146 -15.80 -0.14 18.04
C GLY A 146 -17.14 0.43 18.52
N VAL A 147 -17.13 1.28 19.55
CA VAL A 147 -18.34 1.89 20.11
C VAL A 147 -18.68 3.17 19.33
N LYS A 148 -19.87 3.19 18.73
CA LYS A 148 -20.35 4.36 17.99
C LYS A 148 -20.78 5.49 18.94
N PRO A 149 -20.36 6.73 18.69
CA PRO A 149 -20.80 7.87 19.48
C PRO A 149 -22.29 8.14 19.27
N THR A 150 -22.93 8.68 20.30
CA THR A 150 -24.27 9.25 20.18
C THR A 150 -24.23 10.52 19.32
N ARG A 151 -25.42 10.94 18.83
CA ARG A 151 -25.54 12.19 18.06
C ARG A 151 -25.09 13.40 18.89
N GLU A 152 -25.42 13.39 20.17
CA GLU A 152 -25.09 14.45 21.13
C GLU A 152 -23.57 14.55 21.35
N GLU A 153 -22.88 13.42 21.56
CA GLU A 153 -21.42 13.38 21.66
C GLU A 153 -20.74 13.89 20.38
N THR A 154 -21.26 13.46 19.22
CA THR A 154 -20.72 13.88 17.92
C THR A 154 -20.90 15.39 17.69
N GLU A 155 -22.08 15.93 18.01
CA GLU A 155 -22.37 17.37 17.89
C GLU A 155 -21.51 18.18 18.88
N PHE A 156 -21.31 17.68 20.09
CA PHE A 156 -20.46 18.32 21.10
C PHE A 156 -18.99 18.33 20.66
N ALA A 157 -18.47 17.20 20.18
CA ALA A 157 -17.13 17.08 19.63
C ALA A 157 -16.87 18.05 18.48
N LYS A 158 -17.80 18.17 17.54
CA LYS A 158 -17.70 19.11 16.41
C LYS A 158 -17.62 20.56 16.87
N LYS A 159 -18.44 20.96 17.84
CA LYS A 159 -18.38 22.32 18.43
C LYS A 159 -17.04 22.63 19.08
N ILE A 160 -16.43 21.65 19.77
CA ILE A 160 -15.08 21.80 20.32
C ILE A 160 -14.04 21.96 19.21
N ALA A 161 -14.14 21.14 18.16
CA ALA A 161 -13.22 21.18 17.03
C ALA A 161 -13.28 22.50 16.24
N GLU A 162 -14.47 23.07 16.05
CA GLU A 162 -14.68 24.38 15.41
C GLU A 162 -13.95 25.51 16.17
N GLY A 163 -13.89 25.43 17.50
CA GLY A 163 -13.18 26.41 18.33
C GLY A 163 -11.66 26.29 18.29
N LYS A 164 -11.11 25.20 17.71
CA LYS A 164 -9.68 24.85 17.72
C LYS A 164 -9.05 24.86 16.32
N ASN A 165 -9.76 25.31 15.29
CA ASN A 165 -9.30 25.35 13.89
C ASN A 165 -8.68 24.02 13.37
N GLY A 166 -9.01 22.88 13.97
CA GLY A 166 -8.42 21.59 13.61
C GLY A 166 -6.95 21.41 14.01
N GLU A 167 -6.42 22.22 14.94
CA GLU A 167 -5.04 22.17 15.43
C GLU A 167 -4.82 21.14 16.56
N GLU A 168 -5.88 20.55 17.08
CA GLU A 168 -5.82 19.46 18.06
C GLU A 168 -6.43 18.18 17.52
N GLN A 169 -6.03 17.04 18.10
CA GLN A 169 -6.64 15.75 17.82
C GLN A 169 -8.11 15.75 18.22
N GLY A 170 -8.98 15.48 17.26
CA GLY A 170 -10.40 15.29 17.50
C GLY A 170 -10.72 13.88 18.00
N TYR A 171 -11.89 13.75 18.63
CA TYR A 171 -12.59 12.49 18.85
C TYR A 171 -14.08 12.77 18.62
N LEU A 172 -14.87 11.77 18.26
CA LEU A 172 -16.31 11.86 18.01
C LEU A 172 -17.15 11.39 19.21
N GLY A 173 -16.56 10.67 20.18
CA GLY A 173 -17.24 10.22 21.40
C GLY A 173 -16.33 9.94 22.60
N GLU A 174 -16.94 9.70 23.76
CA GLU A 174 -16.24 9.36 25.00
C GLU A 174 -15.42 8.07 24.87
N ALA A 175 -16.02 7.04 24.28
CA ALA A 175 -15.38 5.74 24.13
C ALA A 175 -14.10 5.85 23.28
N GLU A 176 -14.15 6.55 22.15
CA GLU A 176 -12.99 6.81 21.31
C GLU A 176 -11.89 7.55 22.09
N ARG A 177 -12.25 8.57 22.87
CA ARG A 177 -11.28 9.33 23.67
C ARG A 177 -10.55 8.45 24.68
N ARG A 178 -11.26 7.50 25.32
CA ARG A 178 -10.67 6.56 26.27
C ARG A 178 -9.69 5.60 25.59
N VAL A 179 -10.03 5.12 24.39
CA VAL A 179 -9.10 4.30 23.59
C VAL A 179 -7.87 5.11 23.21
N LYS A 180 -8.03 6.35 22.70
CA LYS A 180 -6.91 7.24 22.37
C LYS A 180 -6.01 7.50 23.58
N ALA A 181 -6.59 7.69 24.77
CA ALA A 181 -5.82 7.85 26.00
C ALA A 181 -4.95 6.62 26.31
N VAL A 182 -5.49 5.40 26.15
CA VAL A 182 -4.70 4.17 26.31
C VAL A 182 -3.57 4.09 25.28
N PHE A 183 -3.80 4.49 24.03
CA PHE A 183 -2.74 4.54 23.01
C PHE A 183 -1.61 5.50 23.40
N GLU A 184 -1.93 6.67 23.93
CA GLU A 184 -0.94 7.63 24.43
C GLU A 184 -0.19 7.07 25.67
N GLU A 185 -0.88 6.43 26.62
CA GLU A 185 -0.26 5.83 27.81
C GLU A 185 0.72 4.70 27.47
N ILE A 186 0.45 3.94 26.41
CA ILE A 186 1.31 2.87 25.92
C ILE A 186 2.57 3.44 25.23
N GLY A 187 2.59 4.73 24.87
CA GLY A 187 3.67 5.34 24.10
C GLY A 187 3.63 4.94 22.63
N LEU A 188 2.42 4.86 22.05
CA LEU A 188 2.24 4.42 20.67
C LEU A 188 2.97 5.34 19.66
N ARG A 189 3.15 6.62 20.00
CA ARG A 189 3.92 7.59 19.18
C ARG A 189 5.39 7.25 19.11
N GLU A 190 6.00 6.89 20.24
CA GLU A 190 7.39 6.50 20.33
C GLU A 190 7.62 5.18 19.60
N ILE A 191 6.70 4.22 19.76
CA ILE A 191 6.75 2.94 19.04
C ILE A 191 6.65 3.16 17.54
N TYR A 192 5.74 4.02 17.08
CA TYR A 192 5.65 4.38 15.66
C TYR A 192 6.92 5.09 15.16
N ALA A 193 7.47 6.04 15.92
CA ALA A 193 8.69 6.74 15.54
C ALA A 193 9.90 5.80 15.43
N GLU A 194 10.00 4.80 16.31
CA GLU A 194 11.01 3.74 16.20
C GLU A 194 10.77 2.84 14.98
N TYR A 195 9.51 2.44 14.74
CA TYR A 195 9.13 1.69 13.54
C TYR A 195 9.51 2.44 12.26
N GLU A 196 9.16 3.73 12.18
CA GLU A 196 9.42 4.59 11.04
C GLU A 196 10.94 4.75 10.79
N LYS A 197 11.71 5.02 11.85
CA LYS A 197 13.17 5.07 11.75
C LYS A 197 13.78 3.75 11.26
N ASN A 198 13.25 2.62 11.71
CA ASN A 198 13.72 1.30 11.28
C ASN A 198 13.27 0.96 9.86
N ALA A 199 12.10 1.44 9.43
CA ALA A 199 11.63 1.34 8.06
C ALA A 199 12.55 2.14 7.12
N TYR A 200 12.91 3.37 7.49
CA TYR A 200 13.85 4.20 6.73
C TYR A 200 15.26 3.61 6.71
N LYS A 201 15.76 3.05 7.81
CA LYS A 201 17.06 2.35 7.82
C LYS A 201 17.09 1.09 6.97
N LYS A 202 15.97 0.38 6.83
CA LYS A 202 15.86 -0.74 5.87
C LYS A 202 15.87 -0.25 4.42
N THR A 203 15.59 1.03 4.19
CA THR A 203 15.66 1.69 2.88
C THR A 203 16.89 2.58 2.72
N ASP A 204 17.75 2.73 3.72
CA ASP A 204 19.03 3.43 3.61
C ASP A 204 20.04 2.46 2.99
N TRP A 205 20.21 2.60 1.68
CA TRP A 205 21.09 1.83 0.82
C TRP A 205 22.55 2.29 0.90
N ASP A 206 23.07 2.53 2.09
CA ASP A 206 24.51 2.80 2.29
C ASP A 206 25.18 1.57 2.90
N ASP A 207 25.65 0.67 2.03
CA ASP A 207 26.87 -0.15 2.17
C ASP A 207 27.24 -0.84 0.84
#